data_AF-A0A1C4JYQ5-F1
#
_entry.id   AF-A0A1C4JYQ5-F1
#
_cell.length_a   1.000
_cell.length_b   1.000
_cell.length_c   1.000
_cell.angle_alpha   90.00
_cell.angle_beta   90.00
_cell.angle_gamma   90.00
#
_symmetry.space_group_name_H-M   'P 1'
#
loop_
_entity.id
_entity.type
_entity.pdbx_description
1 polymer ?
#
loop_
_entity_poly.entity_id
_entity_poly.type
_entity_poly.pdbx_seq_one_letter_code
_entity_poly.pdbx_strand_id
1 'polypeptide(L)'
;MAEVLVYVDHVDGAVRKPTLELLTLARRLGEPVAVALGAGAAGTAGTLGEHGAVRVLTSEAAEYADYLVVPKVDALQAAVESVSPAAVLVSSSAEGKEVA
;
A
#
# COMPACT_ATOMS: atom_id res chain seq x y z
N MET A 1 2.27 0.22 18.89
CA MET A 1 2.92 1.44 18.34
C MET A 1 1.89 2.14 17.45
N ALA A 2 2.08 3.39 17.03
CA ALA A 2 1.15 3.97 16.05
C ALA A 2 1.27 3.23 14.70
N GLU A 3 0.17 3.07 13.98
CA GLU A 3 0.17 2.41 12.67
C GLU A 3 0.69 3.37 11.59
N VAL A 4 1.37 2.81 10.58
CA VAL A 4 1.89 3.54 9.41
C VAL A 4 1.40 2.85 8.17
N LEU A 5 0.58 3.54 7.37
CA LEU A 5 0.13 2.99 6.09
C LEU A 5 1.27 3.06 5.07
N VAL A 6 1.43 2.00 4.29
CA VAL A 6 2.33 1.96 3.13
C VAL A 6 1.54 1.54 1.90
N TYR A 7 1.43 2.44 0.92
CA TYR A 7 0.82 2.13 -0.37
C TYR A 7 1.75 1.21 -1.18
N VAL A 8 1.21 0.08 -1.62
CA VAL A 8 1.98 -0.97 -2.29
C VAL A 8 1.94 -0.74 -3.79
N ASP A 9 3.12 -0.50 -4.36
CA ASP A 9 3.32 -0.52 -5.78
C ASP A 9 3.64 -1.95 -6.23
N HIS A 10 2.75 -2.55 -6.99
CA HIS A 10 2.95 -3.87 -7.59
C HIS A 10 2.38 -3.92 -9.01
N VAL A 11 2.84 -4.92 -9.77
CA VAL A 11 2.24 -5.29 -11.06
C VAL A 11 1.94 -6.78 -10.98
N ASP A 12 0.66 -7.16 -11.06
CA ASP A 12 0.23 -8.57 -11.03
C ASP A 12 0.83 -9.36 -9.85
N GLY A 13 0.79 -8.78 -8.64
CA GLY A 13 1.37 -9.34 -7.43
C GLY A 13 2.91 -9.22 -7.28
N ALA A 14 3.63 -8.74 -8.29
CA ALA A 14 5.06 -8.47 -8.19
C ALA A 14 5.32 -7.11 -7.53
N VAL A 15 5.67 -7.11 -6.25
CA VAL A 15 5.94 -5.89 -5.46
C VAL A 15 7.23 -5.22 -5.92
N ARG A 16 7.17 -3.90 -6.18
CA ARG A 16 8.35 -3.12 -6.55
C ARG A 16 9.24 -2.86 -5.34
N LYS A 17 10.56 -2.88 -5.57
CA LYS A 17 11.59 -2.68 -4.54
C LYS A 17 11.37 -1.44 -3.64
N PRO A 18 10.98 -0.26 -4.15
CA PRO A 18 10.76 0.91 -3.29
C PRO A 18 9.69 0.69 -2.21
N THR A 19 8.64 -0.09 -2.47
CA THR A 19 7.65 -0.43 -1.43
C THR A 19 8.27 -1.26 -0.30
N LEU A 20 9.16 -2.20 -0.63
CA LEU A 20 9.86 -3.03 0.36
C LEU A 20 10.82 -2.19 1.23
N GLU A 21 11.47 -1.20 0.61
CA GLU A 21 12.30 -0.22 1.31
C GLU A 21 11.45 0.69 2.23
N LEU A 22 10.27 1.13 1.77
CA LEU A 22 9.33 1.91 2.58
C LEU A 22 8.77 1.13 3.76
N LEU A 23 8.45 -0.16 3.62
CA LEU A 23 8.06 -1.01 4.76
C LEU A 23 9.17 -1.10 5.81
N THR A 24 10.42 -1.18 5.36
CA THR A 24 11.58 -1.17 6.25
C THR A 24 11.74 0.16 6.97
N LEU A 25 11.50 1.29 6.29
CA LEU A 25 11.48 2.61 6.90
C LEU A 25 10.31 2.77 7.89
N ALA A 26 9.12 2.30 7.54
CA ALA A 26 7.91 2.40 8.34
C ALA A 26 8.07 1.76 9.72
N ARG A 27 8.84 0.66 9.84
CA ARG A 27 9.17 0.03 11.14
C ARG A 27 9.91 0.94 12.10
N ARG A 28 10.58 1.99 11.61
CA ARG A 28 11.25 3.00 12.46
C ARG A 28 10.27 4.05 13.00
N LEU A 29 9.11 4.18 12.36
CA LEU A 29 8.07 5.16 12.69
C LEU A 29 6.91 4.53 13.47
N GLY A 30 6.62 3.25 13.23
CA GLY A 30 5.43 2.59 13.74
C GLY A 30 5.28 1.14 13.30
N GLU A 31 4.05 0.63 13.40
CA GLU A 31 3.64 -0.69 12.92
C GLU A 31 3.15 -0.58 11.46
N PRO A 32 3.86 -1.17 10.47
CA PRO A 32 3.51 -0.99 9.06
C PRO A 32 2.26 -1.79 8.67
N VAL A 33 1.30 -1.10 8.07
CA VAL A 33 0.11 -1.70 7.46
C VAL A 33 0.15 -1.42 5.97
N ALA A 34 0.23 -2.47 5.16
CA ALA A 34 0.35 -2.36 3.71
C ALA A 34 -1.02 -2.27 3.05
N VAL A 35 -1.16 -1.44 2.02
CA VAL A 35 -2.39 -1.32 1.19
C VAL A 35 -2.04 -1.70 -0.25
N ALA A 36 -2.49 -2.86 -0.71
CA ALA A 36 -2.26 -3.37 -2.06
C ALA A 36 -3.58 -3.42 -2.85
N LEU A 37 -3.59 -2.80 -4.03
CA LEU A 37 -4.79 -2.63 -4.84
C LEU A 37 -4.56 -3.11 -6.27
N GLY A 38 -5.59 -3.72 -6.85
CA GLY A 38 -5.57 -4.21 -8.23
C GLY A 38 -5.20 -5.68 -8.34
N ALA A 39 -5.11 -6.16 -9.59
CA ALA A 39 -4.93 -7.58 -9.87
C ALA A 39 -3.66 -8.16 -9.18
N GLY A 40 -3.84 -9.26 -8.45
CA GLY A 40 -2.76 -9.95 -7.75
C GLY A 40 -2.38 -9.33 -6.40
N ALA A 41 -3.11 -8.32 -5.90
CA ALA A 41 -2.87 -7.71 -4.60
C ALA A 41 -2.85 -8.75 -3.46
N ALA A 42 -3.74 -9.74 -3.46
CA ALA A 42 -3.77 -10.78 -2.44
C ALA A 42 -2.46 -11.60 -2.40
N GLY A 43 -1.84 -11.81 -3.56
CA GLY A 43 -0.58 -12.54 -3.71
C GLY A 43 0.63 -11.83 -3.10
N THR A 44 0.54 -10.52 -2.83
CA THR A 44 1.65 -9.74 -2.28
C THR A 44 1.91 -10.01 -0.79
N ALA A 45 0.93 -10.56 -0.07
CA ALA A 45 0.93 -10.61 1.40
C ALA A 45 2.16 -11.29 2.01
N GLY A 46 2.64 -12.38 1.40
CA GLY A 46 3.85 -13.09 1.86
C GLY A 46 5.08 -12.21 1.80
N THR A 47 5.36 -11.62 0.62
CA THR A 47 6.52 -10.75 0.41
C THR A 47 6.47 -9.50 1.28
N LEU A 48 5.30 -8.89 1.46
CA LEU A 48 5.13 -7.72 2.32
C LEU A 48 5.37 -8.06 3.80
N GLY A 49 4.89 -9.23 4.25
CA GLY A 49 5.12 -9.74 5.60
C GLY A 49 6.60 -9.96 5.90
N GLU A 50 7.36 -10.55 4.96
CA GLU A 50 8.81 -10.72 5.06
C GLU A 50 9.57 -9.38 5.24
N HIS A 51 8.99 -8.29 4.74
CA HIS A 51 9.58 -6.94 4.81
C HIS A 51 9.02 -6.07 5.95
N GLY A 52 8.17 -6.65 6.80
CA GLY A 52 7.73 -6.04 8.05
C GLY A 52 6.30 -5.49 8.08
N ALA A 53 5.48 -5.77 7.07
CA ALA A 53 4.05 -5.50 7.18
C ALA A 53 3.41 -6.38 8.27
N VAL A 54 2.75 -5.78 9.25
CA VAL A 54 2.03 -6.50 10.32
C VAL A 54 0.59 -6.83 9.91
N ARG A 55 0.06 -6.11 8.92
CA ARG A 55 -1.26 -6.28 8.33
C ARG A 55 -1.21 -5.86 6.87
N VAL A 56 -1.95 -6.57 6.00
CA VAL A 56 -2.06 -6.26 4.58
C VAL A 56 -3.54 -6.11 4.24
N LEU A 57 -3.93 -4.91 3.80
CA LEU A 57 -5.24 -4.60 3.26
C LEU A 57 -5.16 -4.81 1.75
N THR A 58 -6.06 -5.63 1.21
CA THR A 58 -6.06 -5.98 -0.22
C THR A 58 -7.43 -5.77 -0.83
N SER A 59 -7.45 -5.30 -2.07
CA SER A 59 -8.66 -5.22 -2.89
C SER A 59 -8.28 -5.44 -4.35
N GLU A 60 -9.00 -6.34 -5.03
CA GLU A 60 -8.73 -6.72 -6.43
C GLU A 60 -9.89 -6.29 -7.36
N ALA A 61 -10.59 -5.21 -7.00
CA ALA A 61 -11.69 -4.68 -7.81
C ALA A 61 -11.21 -4.26 -9.21
N ALA A 62 -12.02 -4.54 -10.23
CA ALA A 62 -11.69 -4.25 -11.64
C ALA A 62 -11.50 -2.75 -11.91
N GLU A 63 -12.13 -1.89 -11.11
CA GLU A 63 -12.02 -0.43 -11.22
C GLU A 63 -10.59 0.11 -11.09
N TYR A 64 -9.69 -0.62 -10.41
CA TYR A 64 -8.27 -0.24 -10.32
C TYR A 64 -7.51 -0.40 -11.65
N ALA A 65 -8.09 -1.12 -12.62
CA ALA A 65 -7.59 -1.25 -13.99
C ALA A 65 -8.42 -0.42 -14.98
N ASP A 66 -9.73 -0.29 -14.75
CA ASP A 66 -10.65 0.41 -15.66
C ASP A 66 -10.57 1.94 -15.56
N TYR A 67 -10.13 2.45 -14.41
CA TYR A 67 -9.95 3.88 -14.17
C TYR A 67 -8.50 4.19 -13.79
N LEU A 68 -8.16 5.48 -13.88
CA LEU A 68 -6.85 5.99 -13.46
C LEU A 68 -6.75 5.98 -11.92
N VAL A 69 -6.27 7.05 -11.31
CA VAL A 69 -5.93 7.04 -9.89
C VAL A 69 -7.11 7.17 -8.93
N VAL A 70 -8.29 7.60 -9.40
CA VAL A 70 -9.43 7.94 -8.52
C VAL A 70 -9.83 6.78 -7.58
N PRO A 71 -10.08 5.54 -8.05
CA PRO A 71 -10.45 4.45 -7.13
C PRO A 71 -9.32 4.10 -6.15
N LYS A 72 -8.06 4.31 -6.55
CA LYS A 72 -6.89 4.08 -5.69
C LYS A 72 -6.81 5.12 -4.56
N VAL A 73 -7.12 6.38 -4.88
CA VAL A 73 -7.25 7.47 -3.90
C VAL A 73 -8.39 7.17 -2.93
N ASP A 74 -9.57 6.78 -3.42
CA ASP A 74 -10.73 6.46 -2.57
C ASP A 74 -10.43 5.29 -1.61
N ALA A 75 -9.80 4.24 -2.11
CA ALA A 75 -9.40 3.09 -1.29
C ALA A 75 -8.33 3.47 -0.25
N LEU A 76 -7.36 4.32 -0.61
CA LEU A 76 -6.36 4.80 0.34
C LEU A 76 -6.98 5.72 1.40
N GLN A 77 -7.93 6.58 1.02
CA GLN A 77 -8.69 7.39 1.97
C GLN A 77 -9.49 6.52 2.94
N ALA A 78 -10.22 5.51 2.44
CA ALA A 78 -10.96 4.58 3.28
C ALA A 78 -10.03 3.81 4.26
N ALA A 79 -8.82 3.46 3.82
CA ALA A 79 -7.81 2.87 4.69
C ALA A 79 -7.35 3.85 5.78
N VAL A 80 -7.13 5.13 5.45
CA VAL A 80 -6.78 6.17 6.43
C VAL A 80 -7.88 6.36 7.47
N GLU A 81 -9.14 6.43 7.05
CA GLU A 81 -10.29 6.58 7.96
C GLU A 81 -10.45 5.37 8.90
N SER A 82 -10.24 4.16 8.39
CA SER A 82 -10.34 2.91 9.15
C SER A 82 -9.18 2.68 10.12
N VAL A 83 -7.96 2.99 9.70
CA VAL A 83 -6.72 2.70 10.44
C VAL A 83 -6.30 3.88 11.33
N SER A 84 -6.67 5.11 10.98
CA SER A 84 -6.21 6.33 11.66
C SER A 84 -4.67 6.35 11.89
N PRO A 85 -3.86 6.17 10.82
CA PRO A 85 -2.42 6.03 10.94
C PRO A 85 -1.72 7.34 11.32
N ALA A 86 -0.53 7.24 11.89
CA ALA A 86 0.32 8.41 12.15
C ALA A 86 0.99 8.97 10.88
N ALA A 87 1.14 8.15 9.84
CA ALA A 87 1.69 8.55 8.56
C ALA A 87 1.21 7.62 7.43
N VAL A 88 1.24 8.15 6.21
CA VAL A 88 1.03 7.39 4.96
C VAL A 88 2.30 7.54 4.11
N LEU A 89 2.90 6.42 3.72
CA LEU A 89 4.09 6.40 2.88
C LEU A 89 3.73 5.90 1.48
N VAL A 90 4.14 6.66 0.47
CA VAL A 90 3.91 6.36 -0.95
C VAL A 90 5.23 6.45 -1.69
N SER A 91 5.47 5.54 -2.63
CA SER A 91 6.66 5.61 -3.48
C SER A 91 6.58 6.84 -4.38
N SER A 92 7.72 7.52 -4.63
CA SER A 92 7.77 8.67 -5.53
C SER A 92 7.77 8.26 -7.02
N SER A 93 6.85 7.37 -7.39
CA SER A 93 6.61 6.94 -8.77
C SER A 93 5.72 7.95 -9.51
N ALA A 94 5.53 7.75 -10.82
CA ALA A 94 4.60 8.58 -11.59
C ALA A 94 3.17 8.48 -11.04
N GLU A 95 2.68 7.26 -10.79
CA GLU A 95 1.36 7.04 -10.18
C GLU A 95 1.30 7.53 -8.74
N GLY A 96 2.34 7.29 -7.93
CA GLY A 96 2.36 7.70 -6.53
C GLY A 96 2.24 9.22 -6.33
N LYS A 97 2.73 10.02 -7.29
CA LYS A 97 2.59 11.48 -7.29
C LYS A 97 1.20 11.98 -7.70
N GLU A 98 0.41 11.13 -8.34
CA GLU A 98 -0.97 11.43 -8.71
C GLU A 98 -1.95 10.94 -7.62
N VAL A 99 -1.55 9.93 -6.82
CA VAL A 99 -2.34 9.38 -5.71
C VAL A 99 -2.20 10.21 -4.42
N ALA A 100 -1.02 10.76 -4.13
CA ALA A 100 -0.70 11.49 -2.88
C ALA A 100 -0.58 13.00 -3.10
#